data_AF-A0A919BUD1-F1
#
_entry.id   AF-A0A919BUD1-F1
#
_cell.length_a   1.000
_cell.length_b   1.000
_cell.length_c   1.000
_cell.angle_alpha   90.00
_cell.angle_beta   90.00
_cell.angle_gamma   90.00
#
_symmetry.space_group_name_H-M   'P 1'
#
loop_
_entity.id
_entity.type
_entity.pdbx_description
1 polymer ?
#
loop_
_entity_poly.entity_id
_entity_poly.type
_entity_poly.pdbx_seq_one_letter_code
_entity_poly.pdbx_strand_id
1 'polypeptide(L)'
;MVNITRAADLTMVGANGGAWVAPVGTAAPDSPLTHPLAPWAALGAISEDGLTNGWDEESQAFTPWGLTSPFRTQITQSVRTFSLTMWETSRKSVMSLQYRIDETEFTADVEGITRFAETASPTPDRRAFWFLVVDGENYRGFYVPDGEISERGDVEYKQDTMSGFEWTITTYPDASGNTVYHADKIPVTPADPLS
;
A
#
# COMPACT_ATOMS: atom_id res chain seq x y z
N MET A 1 -36.31 -2.71 -20.82
CA MET A 1 -35.05 -3.45 -20.61
C MET A 1 -34.08 -2.45 -20.01
N VAL A 2 -33.62 -2.66 -18.78
CA VAL A 2 -32.65 -1.76 -18.14
C VAL A 2 -31.32 -1.98 -18.85
N ASN A 3 -30.90 -1.02 -19.67
CA ASN A 3 -29.58 -1.04 -20.31
C ASN A 3 -28.63 -0.28 -19.40
N ILE A 4 -27.77 -1.00 -18.69
CA ILE A 4 -26.65 -0.38 -17.95
C ILE A 4 -25.60 0.00 -18.99
N THR A 5 -25.34 1.30 -19.13
CA THR A 5 -24.26 1.80 -20.00
C THR A 5 -22.92 1.32 -19.45
N ARG A 6 -22.22 0.45 -20.18
CA ARG A 6 -20.87 0.00 -19.84
C ARG A 6 -19.86 0.87 -20.57
N ALA A 7 -19.08 1.68 -19.86
CA ALA A 7 -18.01 2.48 -20.43
C ALA A 7 -16.65 1.92 -19.99
N ALA A 8 -15.77 1.65 -20.95
CA ALA A 8 -14.41 1.18 -20.66
C ALA A 8 -13.60 2.22 -19.88
N ASP A 9 -13.87 3.51 -20.10
CA ASP A 9 -13.20 4.62 -19.40
C ASP A 9 -13.49 4.65 -17.88
N LEU A 10 -14.50 3.92 -17.41
CA LEU A 10 -14.83 3.75 -15.99
C LEU A 10 -14.11 2.55 -15.36
N THR A 11 -13.44 1.72 -16.16
CA THR A 11 -12.61 0.61 -15.67
C THR A 11 -11.16 1.07 -15.52
N MET A 12 -10.45 0.48 -14.56
CA MET A 12 -9.05 0.79 -14.30
C MET A 12 -8.23 -0.50 -14.28
N VAL A 13 -7.18 -0.53 -15.09
CA VAL A 13 -6.13 -1.56 -15.12
C VAL A 13 -4.87 -0.96 -14.51
N GLY A 14 -4.30 -1.60 -13.50
CA GLY A 14 -3.04 -1.15 -12.88
C GLY A 14 -1.81 -1.40 -13.76
N ALA A 15 -1.80 -0.91 -14.99
CA ALA A 15 -0.75 -1.18 -15.97
C ALA A 15 0.58 -0.47 -15.62
N ASN A 16 0.51 0.67 -14.92
CA ASN A 16 1.67 1.37 -14.38
C ASN A 16 1.36 1.86 -12.97
N GLY A 17 2.40 2.01 -12.16
CA GLY A 17 2.26 2.54 -10.81
C GLY A 17 3.60 2.84 -10.17
N GLY A 18 3.54 3.45 -9.00
CA GLY A 18 4.69 3.76 -8.19
C GLY A 18 4.35 3.71 -6.71
N ALA A 19 5.34 3.39 -5.90
CA ALA A 19 5.25 3.43 -4.46
C ALA A 19 6.42 4.26 -3.91
N TRP A 20 6.11 5.09 -2.91
CA TRP A 20 7.08 5.91 -2.20
C TRP A 20 6.86 5.78 -0.69
N VAL A 21 7.96 5.92 0.05
CA VAL A 21 7.97 5.92 1.50
C VAL A 21 8.58 7.21 2.02
N ALA A 22 8.07 7.73 3.12
CA ALA A 22 8.62 8.88 3.81
C ALA A 22 8.47 8.71 5.34
N PRO A 23 9.14 9.52 6.16
CA PRO A 23 8.88 9.54 7.60
C PRO A 23 7.42 9.89 7.92
N VAL A 24 6.91 9.39 9.05
CA VAL A 24 5.55 9.68 9.53
C VAL A 24 5.31 11.18 9.61
N GLY A 25 4.12 11.61 9.19
CA GLY A 25 3.73 13.02 9.20
C GLY A 25 4.27 13.85 8.03
N THR A 26 4.99 13.24 7.08
CA THR A 26 5.32 13.89 5.81
C THR A 26 4.05 14.18 5.04
N ALA A 27 3.82 15.44 4.64
CA ALA A 27 2.62 15.84 3.91
C ALA A 27 2.47 15.07 2.58
N ALA A 28 1.21 14.82 2.20
CA ALA A 28 0.87 14.23 0.92
C ALA A 28 1.41 15.08 -0.24
N PRO A 29 1.81 14.47 -1.36
CA PRO A 29 2.20 15.23 -2.56
C PRO A 29 1.03 16.09 -3.08
N ASP A 30 1.32 17.32 -3.51
CA ASP A 30 0.29 18.26 -4.01
C ASP A 30 -0.44 17.74 -5.26
N SER A 31 0.21 16.88 -6.04
CA SER A 31 -0.39 16.25 -7.20
C SER A 31 0.11 14.82 -7.42
N PRO A 32 -0.80 13.88 -7.77
CA PRO A 32 -0.42 12.55 -8.21
C PRO A 32 0.39 12.52 -9.52
N LEU A 33 0.42 13.63 -10.28
CA LEU A 33 1.20 13.74 -11.52
C LEU A 33 2.61 14.28 -11.30
N THR A 34 2.92 14.78 -10.11
CA THR A 34 4.25 15.28 -9.77
C THR A 34 5.02 14.20 -9.04
N HIS A 35 6.24 13.91 -9.48
CA HIS A 35 7.13 12.99 -8.78
C HIS A 35 7.40 13.56 -7.38
N PRO A 36 7.02 12.85 -6.30
CA PRO A 36 7.28 13.35 -4.95
C PRO A 36 8.79 13.51 -4.71
N LEU A 37 9.16 14.68 -4.20
CA LEU A 37 10.54 15.03 -3.84
C LEU A 37 10.85 14.62 -2.40
N ALA A 38 12.12 14.74 -2.00
CA ALA A 38 12.56 14.49 -0.64
C ALA A 38 11.62 15.17 0.40
N PRO A 39 11.18 14.46 1.45
CA PRO A 39 11.75 13.23 2.00
C PRO A 39 11.15 11.92 1.43
N TRP A 40 10.40 11.96 0.33
CA TRP A 40 9.84 10.76 -0.30
C TRP A 40 10.92 9.96 -1.05
N ALA A 41 11.17 8.74 -0.60
CA ALA A 41 12.05 7.78 -1.25
C ALA A 41 11.22 6.82 -2.10
N ALA A 42 11.57 6.70 -3.39
CA ALA A 42 10.92 5.75 -4.29
C ALA A 42 11.27 4.30 -3.91
N LEU A 43 10.28 3.42 -3.93
CA LEU A 43 10.43 1.99 -3.63
C LEU A 43 10.80 1.13 -4.85
N GLY A 44 10.81 1.72 -6.04
CA GLY A 44 11.29 1.07 -7.27
C GLY A 44 10.23 0.20 -7.94
N ALA A 45 10.67 -0.81 -8.69
CA ALA A 45 9.80 -1.70 -9.45
C ALA A 45 8.95 -2.64 -8.56
N ILE A 46 7.63 -2.51 -8.69
CA ILE A 46 6.61 -3.39 -8.11
C ILE A 46 6.37 -4.57 -9.08
N SER A 47 6.01 -5.74 -8.55
CA SER A 47 5.67 -6.91 -9.37
C SER A 47 4.48 -6.65 -10.29
N GLU A 48 4.32 -7.52 -11.30
CA GLU A 48 3.17 -7.50 -12.23
C GLU A 48 1.82 -7.61 -11.51
N ASP A 49 1.77 -8.26 -10.35
CA ASP A 49 0.56 -8.38 -9.53
C ASP A 49 0.07 -7.02 -8.99
N GLY A 50 0.95 -6.02 -8.98
CA GLY A 50 0.63 -4.64 -8.66
C GLY A 50 0.37 -4.40 -7.17
N LEU A 51 -0.58 -3.51 -6.88
CA LEU A 51 -0.96 -3.11 -5.53
C LEU A 51 -2.32 -3.70 -5.18
N THR A 52 -2.37 -4.48 -4.11
CA THR A 52 -3.62 -5.00 -3.56
C THR A 52 -4.08 -4.10 -2.42
N ASN A 53 -5.27 -3.52 -2.53
CA ASN A 53 -5.93 -2.76 -1.47
C ASN A 53 -6.96 -3.67 -0.77
N GLY A 54 -6.68 -4.03 0.48
CA GLY A 54 -7.46 -4.93 1.31
C GLY A 54 -8.19 -4.24 2.46
N TRP A 55 -9.18 -4.95 3.00
CA TRP A 55 -9.91 -4.56 4.20
C TRP A 55 -9.93 -5.74 5.17
N ASP A 56 -9.39 -5.52 6.36
CA ASP A 56 -9.52 -6.42 7.50
C ASP A 56 -10.64 -5.93 8.40
N GLU A 57 -11.83 -6.53 8.21
CA GLU A 57 -13.01 -6.23 9.02
C GLU A 57 -13.28 -7.32 10.04
N GLU A 58 -13.21 -6.95 11.32
CA GLU A 58 -13.65 -7.80 12.41
C GLU A 58 -15.10 -7.44 12.76
N SER A 59 -15.97 -8.46 12.86
CA SER A 59 -17.37 -8.27 13.22
C SER A 59 -17.81 -9.22 14.33
N GLN A 60 -18.53 -8.66 15.30
CA GLN A 60 -19.12 -9.39 16.41
C GLN A 60 -20.60 -9.65 16.12
N ALA A 61 -20.97 -10.93 16.11
CA ALA A 61 -22.35 -11.38 15.96
C ALA A 61 -22.99 -11.67 17.33
N PHE A 62 -24.15 -11.07 17.58
CA PHE A 62 -25.00 -11.33 18.75
C PHE A 62 -26.13 -12.27 18.36
N THR A 63 -26.00 -13.55 18.76
CA THR A 63 -27.02 -14.59 18.54
C THR A 63 -27.76 -14.86 19.85
N PRO A 64 -29.08 -14.58 19.93
CA PRO A 64 -29.87 -14.90 21.11
C PRO A 64 -29.99 -16.41 21.33
N TRP A 65 -30.20 -16.82 22.58
CA TRP A 65 -30.37 -18.23 22.92
C TRP A 65 -31.64 -18.79 22.27
N GLY A 66 -31.52 -19.92 21.56
CA GLY A 66 -32.63 -20.57 20.85
C GLY A 66 -32.79 -20.20 19.38
N LEU A 67 -31.96 -19.30 18.84
CA LEU A 67 -31.88 -19.00 17.40
C LEU A 67 -30.56 -19.49 16.83
N THR A 68 -30.59 -19.99 15.60
CA THR A 68 -29.42 -20.47 14.86
C THR A 68 -28.78 -19.39 13.98
N SER A 69 -29.39 -18.21 13.88
CA SER A 69 -28.89 -17.08 13.09
C SER A 69 -28.64 -15.83 13.95
N PRO A 70 -27.60 -15.04 13.62
CA PRO A 70 -27.27 -13.83 14.35
C PRO A 70 -28.38 -12.78 14.20
N PHE A 71 -28.82 -12.21 15.33
CA PHE A 71 -29.85 -11.18 15.37
C PHE A 71 -29.27 -9.78 15.08
N ARG A 72 -27.99 -9.58 15.42
CA ARG A 72 -27.26 -8.34 15.16
C ARG A 72 -25.79 -8.65 14.91
N THR A 73 -25.23 -8.08 13.85
CA THR A 73 -23.79 -8.06 13.59
C THR A 73 -23.29 -6.64 13.74
N GLN A 74 -22.22 -6.44 14.49
CA GLN A 74 -21.57 -5.13 14.68
C GLN A 74 -20.12 -5.24 14.22
N ILE A 75 -19.69 -4.36 13.31
CA ILE A 75 -18.28 -4.26 12.91
C ILE A 75 -17.53 -3.61 14.07
N THR A 76 -16.55 -4.31 14.63
CA THR A 76 -15.73 -3.86 15.76
C THR A 76 -14.45 -3.20 15.30
N GLN A 77 -13.95 -3.60 14.13
CA GLN A 77 -12.72 -3.07 13.54
C GLN A 77 -12.83 -3.11 12.01
N SER A 78 -12.37 -2.07 11.33
CA SER A 78 -12.19 -2.04 9.88
C SER A 78 -10.82 -1.41 9.62
N VAL A 79 -9.83 -2.23 9.32
CA VAL A 79 -8.45 -1.82 9.09
C VAL A 79 -8.16 -1.94 7.60
N ARG A 80 -7.51 -0.92 7.04
CA ARG A 80 -7.08 -0.95 5.63
C ARG A 80 -5.67 -1.51 5.55
N THR A 81 -5.47 -2.43 4.62
CA THR A 81 -4.18 -3.06 4.34
C THR A 81 -3.79 -2.86 2.87
N PHE A 82 -2.50 -2.71 2.62
CA PHE A 82 -1.93 -2.65 1.28
C PHE A 82 -0.87 -3.74 1.14
N SER A 83 -1.08 -4.66 0.20
CA SER A 83 -0.12 -5.73 -0.09
C SER A 83 0.54 -5.49 -1.45
N LEU A 84 1.86 -5.62 -1.50
CA LEU A 84 2.65 -5.50 -2.72
C LEU A 84 3.94 -6.32 -2.64
N THR A 85 4.51 -6.63 -3.80
CA THR A 85 5.79 -7.32 -3.93
C THR A 85 6.82 -6.44 -4.63
N MET A 86 7.97 -6.25 -3.98
CA MET A 86 9.04 -5.37 -4.45
C MET A 86 10.20 -6.16 -5.05
N TRP A 87 10.54 -5.89 -6.31
CA TRP A 87 11.64 -6.58 -7.01
C TRP A 87 13.01 -5.92 -6.83
N GLU A 88 13.05 -4.63 -6.47
CA GLU A 88 14.31 -3.91 -6.22
C GLU A 88 14.86 -4.13 -4.81
N THR A 89 15.13 -5.40 -4.46
CA THR A 89 15.59 -5.83 -3.13
C THR A 89 16.93 -5.20 -2.69
N SER A 90 17.74 -4.69 -3.62
CA SER A 90 19.04 -4.04 -3.35
C SER A 90 18.95 -2.53 -3.10
N ARG A 91 17.75 -1.93 -3.20
CA ARG A 91 17.56 -0.49 -2.99
C ARG A 91 17.56 -0.18 -1.49
N LYS A 92 18.25 0.88 -1.07
CA LYS A 92 18.36 1.26 0.36
C LYS A 92 17.01 1.49 1.04
N SER A 93 16.07 2.16 0.38
CA SER A 93 14.71 2.36 0.92
C SER A 93 13.96 1.05 1.12
N VAL A 94 14.15 0.11 0.19
CA VAL A 94 13.54 -1.23 0.25
C VAL A 94 14.18 -2.08 1.35
N MET A 95 15.51 -2.07 1.46
CA MET A 95 16.24 -2.75 2.54
C MET A 95 15.92 -2.14 3.91
N SER A 96 15.80 -0.81 3.98
CA SER A 96 15.44 -0.09 5.20
C SER A 96 14.09 -0.53 5.73
N LEU A 97 13.10 -0.67 4.85
CA LEU A 97 11.77 -1.19 5.18
C LEU A 97 11.79 -2.67 5.55
N GLN A 98 12.47 -3.50 4.75
CA GLN A 98 12.53 -4.95 4.99
C GLN A 98 13.17 -5.27 6.33
N TYR A 99 14.28 -4.61 6.66
CA TYR A 99 15.07 -4.91 7.86
C TYR A 99 14.76 -3.99 9.04
N ARG A 100 13.93 -2.95 8.84
CA ARG A 100 13.61 -1.91 9.84
C ARG A 100 14.87 -1.21 10.37
N ILE A 101 15.82 -0.96 9.47
CA ILE A 101 17.10 -0.31 9.74
C ILE A 101 17.10 1.04 9.01
N ASP A 102 17.67 2.08 9.59
CA ASP A 102 17.78 3.39 8.93
C ASP A 102 18.60 3.30 7.63
N GLU A 103 18.23 4.07 6.61
CA GLU A 103 18.96 4.09 5.33
C GLU A 103 20.44 4.46 5.48
N THR A 104 20.78 5.23 6.52
CA THR A 104 22.14 5.68 6.82
C THR A 104 23.08 4.56 7.29
N GLU A 105 22.54 3.45 7.79
CA GLU A 105 23.34 2.28 8.21
C GLU A 105 23.78 1.41 7.01
N PHE A 106 23.15 1.57 5.84
CA PHE A 106 23.56 0.91 4.60
C PHE A 106 24.69 1.68 3.91
N THR A 107 25.82 1.83 4.60
CA THR A 107 27.07 2.36 4.03
C THR A 107 27.94 1.22 3.50
N ALA A 108 28.31 1.32 2.23
CA ALA A 108 29.29 0.43 1.65
C ALA A 108 30.70 0.79 2.18
N ASP A 109 31.48 -0.23 2.52
CA ASP A 109 32.90 -0.08 2.85
C ASP A 109 33.71 0.37 1.62
N VAL A 110 35.01 0.62 1.78
CA VAL A 110 35.95 1.01 0.71
C VAL A 110 35.94 0.02 -0.46
N GLU A 111 35.60 -1.25 -0.21
CA GLU A 111 35.46 -2.32 -1.21
C GLU A 111 34.05 -2.43 -1.83
N GLY A 112 33.10 -1.57 -1.45
CA GLY A 112 31.72 -1.61 -1.95
C GLY A 112 30.80 -2.59 -1.22
N ILE A 113 31.25 -3.21 -0.13
CA ILE A 113 30.47 -4.21 0.63
C ILE A 113 29.72 -3.53 1.77
N THR A 114 28.39 -3.63 1.76
CA THR A 114 27.54 -3.20 2.88
C THR A 114 27.39 -4.35 3.88
N ARG A 115 27.72 -4.12 5.14
CA ARG A 115 27.52 -5.08 6.24
C ARG A 115 26.62 -4.45 7.29
N PHE A 116 25.49 -5.08 7.59
CA PHE A 116 24.56 -4.66 8.63
C PHE A 116 24.17 -5.87 9.47
N ALA A 117 23.74 -5.62 10.71
CA ALA A 117 23.26 -6.66 11.62
C ALA A 117 21.78 -6.40 11.92
N GLU A 118 20.98 -7.45 11.85
CA GLU A 118 19.57 -7.38 12.24
C GLU A 118 19.44 -7.60 13.74
N THR A 119 18.66 -6.76 14.40
CA THR A 119 18.27 -6.99 15.79
C THR A 119 16.98 -7.78 15.83
N ALA A 120 16.91 -8.83 16.66
CA ALA A 120 15.68 -9.58 16.91
C ALA A 120 14.60 -8.78 17.67
N SER A 121 14.89 -7.52 18.05
CA SER A 121 13.93 -6.68 18.76
C SER A 121 12.90 -6.12 17.79
N PRO A 122 11.60 -6.37 18.00
CA PRO A 122 10.56 -5.80 17.18
C PRO A 122 10.39 -4.33 17.55
N THR A 123 11.04 -3.45 16.81
CA THR A 123 10.76 -2.01 16.88
C THR A 123 9.64 -1.70 15.90
N PRO A 124 8.56 -1.01 16.32
CA PRO A 124 7.56 -0.49 15.39
C PRO A 124 8.21 0.50 14.44
N ASP A 125 8.11 0.25 13.14
CA ASP A 125 8.65 1.12 12.08
C ASP A 125 7.48 1.71 11.30
N ARG A 126 6.86 2.72 11.92
CA ARG A 126 5.79 3.48 11.29
C ARG A 126 6.38 4.46 10.29
N ARG A 127 5.80 4.51 9.10
CA ARG A 127 6.20 5.40 8.00
C ARG A 127 4.97 5.90 7.24
N ALA A 128 5.14 6.98 6.50
CA ALA A 128 4.16 7.43 5.53
C ALA A 128 4.38 6.73 4.20
N PHE A 129 3.30 6.30 3.53
CA PHE A 129 3.34 5.67 2.22
C PHE A 129 2.50 6.44 1.22
N TRP A 130 2.97 6.47 -0.02
CA TRP A 130 2.24 7.02 -1.15
C TRP A 130 2.24 5.97 -2.25
N PHE A 131 1.05 5.54 -2.66
CA PHE A 131 0.86 4.62 -3.76
C PHE A 131 0.12 5.32 -4.89
N LEU A 132 0.58 5.13 -6.11
CA LEU A 132 -0.06 5.66 -7.30
C LEU A 132 -0.26 4.50 -8.27
N VAL A 133 -1.50 4.32 -8.71
CA VAL A 133 -1.85 3.42 -9.82
C VAL A 133 -2.28 4.30 -10.99
N VAL A 134 -1.70 4.07 -12.17
CA VAL A 134 -1.94 4.85 -13.39
C VAL A 134 -2.43 3.92 -14.48
N ASP A 135 -3.54 4.31 -15.10
CA ASP A 135 -4.13 3.66 -16.26
C ASP A 135 -4.46 4.69 -17.33
N GLY A 136 -3.56 4.88 -18.29
CA GLY A 136 -3.71 5.89 -19.34
C GLY A 136 -3.88 7.30 -18.76
N GLU A 137 -5.08 7.89 -18.92
CA GLU A 137 -5.42 9.21 -18.37
C GLU A 137 -6.03 9.17 -16.96
N ASN A 138 -6.37 7.99 -16.45
CA ASN A 138 -6.94 7.79 -15.12
C ASN A 138 -5.82 7.45 -14.13
N TYR A 139 -5.96 7.93 -12.90
CA TYR A 139 -5.03 7.61 -11.83
C TYR A 139 -5.75 7.51 -10.49
N ARG A 140 -5.19 6.66 -9.63
CA ARG A 140 -5.68 6.36 -8.28
C ARG A 140 -4.53 6.52 -7.31
N GLY A 141 -4.60 7.57 -6.50
CA GLY A 141 -3.58 7.91 -5.50
C GLY A 141 -4.04 7.51 -4.11
N PHE A 142 -3.20 6.81 -3.36
CA PHE A 142 -3.45 6.42 -1.97
C PHE A 142 -2.33 6.96 -1.08
N TYR A 143 -2.66 7.96 -0.26
CA TYR A 143 -1.75 8.49 0.75
C TYR A 143 -2.09 7.90 2.11
N VAL A 144 -1.10 7.27 2.72
CA VAL A 144 -1.14 6.67 4.06
C VAL A 144 -0.20 7.49 4.95
N PRO A 145 -0.71 8.32 5.86
CA PRO A 145 0.13 9.17 6.74
C PRO A 145 0.87 8.36 7.83
N ASP A 146 0.24 7.30 8.33
CA ASP A 146 0.79 6.38 9.33
C ASP A 146 0.48 4.94 8.90
N GLY A 147 1.50 4.24 8.42
CA GLY A 147 1.43 2.84 8.05
C GLY A 147 2.63 2.07 8.60
N GLU A 148 2.47 0.77 8.79
CA GLU A 148 3.53 -0.12 9.25
C GLU A 148 3.49 -1.42 8.45
N ILE A 149 4.67 -1.95 8.10
CA ILE A 149 4.77 -3.30 7.54
C ILE A 149 4.47 -4.30 8.66
N SER A 150 3.26 -4.83 8.67
CA SER A 150 2.77 -5.80 9.65
C SER A 150 3.22 -7.21 9.31
N GLU A 151 3.28 -7.55 8.02
CA GLU A 151 3.69 -8.87 7.55
C GLU A 151 4.75 -8.73 6.46
N ARG A 152 5.74 -9.63 6.52
CA ARG A 152 6.78 -9.79 5.51
C ARG A 152 6.73 -11.24 5.05
N GLY A 153 6.54 -11.45 3.75
CA GLY A 153 6.58 -12.77 3.14
C GLY A 153 7.98 -13.36 3.12
N ASP A 154 8.04 -14.67 2.92
CA ASP A 154 9.31 -15.38 2.76
C ASP A 154 9.98 -14.99 1.44
N VAL A 155 11.30 -14.80 1.49
CA VAL A 155 12.09 -14.43 0.31
C VAL A 155 12.72 -15.67 -0.28
N GLU A 156 12.25 -16.09 -1.45
CA GLU A 156 12.84 -17.19 -2.19
C GLU A 156 13.90 -16.70 -3.18
N TYR A 157 15.06 -17.36 -3.16
CA TYR A 157 16.14 -17.15 -4.15
C TYR A 157 16.23 -18.37 -5.05
N LYS A 158 15.66 -18.28 -6.26
CA LYS A 158 15.67 -19.33 -7.28
C LYS A 158 16.17 -18.76 -8.60
N GLN A 159 16.84 -19.57 -9.41
CA GLN A 159 17.44 -19.13 -10.67
C GLN A 159 16.40 -18.67 -11.72
N ASP A 160 15.18 -19.18 -11.63
CA ASP A 160 14.14 -18.99 -12.65
C ASP A 160 13.05 -17.98 -12.24
N THR A 161 13.17 -17.35 -11.08
CA THR A 161 12.17 -16.38 -10.57
C THR A 161 12.84 -15.14 -9.99
N MET A 162 12.27 -13.97 -10.26
CA MET A 162 12.73 -12.72 -9.64
C MET A 162 12.48 -12.79 -8.14
N SER A 163 13.53 -12.66 -7.32
CA SER A 163 13.38 -12.53 -5.87
C SER A 163 12.74 -11.19 -5.53
N GLY A 164 11.70 -11.21 -4.70
CA GLY A 164 11.01 -10.01 -4.25
C GLY A 164 10.72 -10.04 -2.76
N PHE A 165 10.55 -8.85 -2.19
CA PHE A 165 10.04 -8.70 -0.83
C PHE A 165 8.54 -8.46 -0.89
N GLU A 166 7.77 -9.43 -0.38
CA GLU A 166 6.33 -9.31 -0.23
C GLU A 166 6.01 -8.66 1.12
N TRP A 167 5.23 -7.59 1.09
CA TRP A 167 4.85 -6.84 2.29
C TRP A 167 3.34 -6.66 2.38
N THR A 168 2.83 -6.76 3.60
CA THR A 168 1.52 -6.24 3.97
C THR A 168 1.71 -5.02 4.86
N ILE A 169 1.16 -3.88 4.43
CA ILE A 169 1.21 -2.61 5.14
C ILE A 169 -0.14 -2.37 5.77
N THR A 170 -0.18 -2.33 7.10
CA THR A 170 -1.35 -1.96 7.88
C THR A 170 -1.37 -0.46 8.09
N THR A 171 -2.53 0.18 7.85
CA THR A 171 -2.70 1.62 8.05
C THR A 171 -3.31 1.94 9.41
N TYR A 172 -2.87 3.05 10.00
CA TYR A 172 -3.35 3.55 11.28
C TYR A 172 -3.98 4.93 11.13
N PRO A 173 -4.93 5.30 12.00
CA PRO A 173 -5.56 6.61 11.95
C PRO A 173 -4.55 7.70 12.33
N ASP A 174 -4.52 8.77 11.55
CA ASP A 174 -3.78 9.98 11.86
C ASP A 174 -4.45 10.80 12.98
N ALA A 175 -3.89 11.97 13.30
CA ALA A 175 -4.45 12.88 14.30
C ALA A 175 -5.89 13.37 13.99
N SER A 176 -6.33 13.25 12.73
CA SER A 176 -7.69 13.59 12.27
C SER A 176 -8.63 12.38 12.24
N GLY A 177 -8.13 11.17 12.57
CA GLY A 177 -8.89 9.92 12.53
C GLY A 177 -8.94 9.28 11.14
N ASN A 178 -8.21 9.80 10.15
CA ASN A 178 -8.20 9.29 8.78
C ASN A 178 -7.03 8.32 8.59
N THR A 179 -7.28 7.20 7.91
CA THR A 179 -6.26 6.17 7.66
C THR A 179 -5.65 6.26 6.26
N VAL A 180 -6.44 6.66 5.26
CA VAL A 180 -6.03 6.77 3.86
C VAL A 180 -6.70 7.98 3.22
N TYR A 181 -5.93 8.80 2.52
CA TYR A 181 -6.43 9.87 1.68
C TYR A 181 -6.36 9.45 0.21
N HIS A 182 -7.42 9.73 -0.53
CA HIS A 182 -7.54 9.36 -1.94
C HIS A 182 -7.33 10.58 -2.83
N ALA A 183 -6.48 10.45 -3.85
CA ALA A 183 -6.32 11.44 -4.91
C ALA A 183 -6.61 10.77 -6.26
N ASP A 184 -7.89 10.56 -6.51
CA ASP A 184 -8.37 9.82 -7.67
C ASP A 184 -8.89 10.80 -8.74
N LYS A 185 -8.52 10.57 -10.01
CA LYS A 185 -9.22 11.21 -11.12
C LYS A 185 -10.45 10.38 -11.45
N ILE A 186 -11.63 10.91 -11.14
CA ILE A 186 -12.90 10.25 -11.43
C ILE A 186 -13.39 10.74 -12.80
N PRO A 187 -13.38 9.90 -13.85
CA PRO A 187 -13.96 10.25 -15.14
C PRO A 187 -15.48 10.43 -15.01
N VAL A 188 -16.05 11.35 -15.80
CA VAL A 188 -17.48 11.61 -15.79
C VAL A 188 -18.24 10.37 -16.22
N THR A 189 -19.11 9.84 -15.35
CA THR A 189 -20.03 8.78 -15.72
C THR A 189 -20.98 9.33 -16.80
N PRO A 190 -21.06 8.70 -18.00
CA PRO A 190 -22.05 9.08 -18.99
C PRO A 190 -23.44 9.00 -18.38
N ALA A 191 -24.27 10.03 -18.58
CA ALA A 191 -25.64 10.01 -18.10
C ALA A 191 -26.37 8.80 -18.67
N ASP A 192 -27.15 8.12 -17.81
CA ASP A 192 -27.97 7.01 -18.28
C ASP A 192 -28.96 7.55 -19.33
N PRO A 193 -29.17 6.86 -20.46
CA PRO A 193 -30.10 7.31 -21.51
C PRO A 193 -31.58 7.30 -21.08
N LEU A 194 -31.85 7.19 -19.79
CA LEU A 194 -33.18 7.14 -19.15
C LEU A 194 -33.38 8.22 -18.09
N SER A 195 -32.46 9.18 -17.92
CA SER A 195 -32.67 10.40 -17.14
C SER A 195 -33.22 11.54 -17.98
#